data_AF-D0NXE6-F1
#
_entry.id   AF-D0NXE6-F1
#
_cell.length_a   1.000
_cell.length_b   1.000
_cell.length_c   1.000
_cell.angle_alpha   90.00
_cell.angle_beta   90.00
_cell.angle_gamma   90.00
#
_symmetry.space_group_name_H-M   'P 1'
#
loop_
_entity.id
_entity.type
_entity.pdbx_description
1 polymer ?
#
loop_
_entity_poly.entity_id
_entity_poly.type
_entity_poly.pdbx_seq_one_letter_code
_entity_poly.pdbx_strand_id
1 'polypeptide(L)'
;MSRHPLLCEYIHSMLTGCRTWLVKGELEKLCVVLLSKDGRTTETLVIEPGWSETFTEEAGNEEDYRLPLVQLEEALRAGMVALVAAAASNKGEQTASNKPHTFRILAQTVEDATCRGTAINDDTVSNSWVLADPFWCEDQKKQKGIFPVKSIHADAFPIRLNLYIEKQEPESAMIDKL
;
A
#
# COMPACT_ATOMS: atom_id res chain seq x y z
N MET A 1 5.88 15.89 -8.97
CA MET A 1 6.73 14.73 -8.65
C MET A 1 8.00 15.20 -7.94
N SER A 2 8.60 14.33 -7.09
CA SER A 2 9.91 14.60 -6.50
C SER A 2 10.96 14.77 -7.61
N ARG A 3 11.91 15.69 -7.39
CA ARG A 3 13.07 15.89 -8.26
C ARG A 3 14.36 15.30 -7.65
N HIS A 4 14.26 14.67 -6.49
CA HIS A 4 15.41 14.10 -5.81
C HIS A 4 15.72 12.70 -6.37
N PRO A 5 16.84 12.52 -7.10
CA PRO A 5 17.08 11.31 -7.89
C PRO A 5 17.10 10.04 -7.04
N LEU A 6 17.82 10.05 -5.91
CA LEU A 6 17.90 8.88 -5.01
C LEU A 6 16.53 8.49 -4.41
N LEU A 7 15.63 9.46 -4.22
CA LEU A 7 14.30 9.17 -3.70
C LEU A 7 13.44 8.53 -4.79
N CYS A 8 13.55 9.03 -6.02
CA CYS A 8 12.91 8.43 -7.18
C CYS A 8 13.42 7.00 -7.41
N GLU A 9 14.73 6.79 -7.40
CA GLU A 9 15.34 5.46 -7.55
C GLU A 9 14.87 4.50 -6.45
N TYR A 10 14.87 4.93 -5.19
CA TYR A 10 14.35 4.13 -4.08
C TYR A 10 12.90 3.70 -4.33
N ILE A 11 12.01 4.65 -4.65
CA ILE A 11 10.59 4.36 -4.89
C ILE A 11 10.42 3.42 -6.11
N HIS A 12 11.13 3.67 -7.21
CA HIS A 12 11.09 2.82 -8.40
C HIS A 12 11.57 1.41 -8.10
N SER A 13 12.64 1.25 -7.32
CA SER A 13 13.17 -0.05 -6.93
C SER A 13 12.16 -0.83 -6.08
N MET A 14 11.53 -0.18 -5.10
CA MET A 14 10.48 -0.81 -4.28
C MET A 14 9.29 -1.26 -5.14
N LEU A 15 8.74 -0.37 -5.98
CA LEU A 15 7.59 -0.68 -6.83
C LEU A 15 7.91 -1.76 -7.88
N THR A 16 9.13 -1.74 -8.43
CA THR A 16 9.59 -2.79 -9.36
C THR A 16 9.61 -4.14 -8.66
N GLY A 17 10.06 -4.19 -7.40
CA GLY A 17 10.06 -5.42 -6.62
C GLY A 17 8.66 -5.95 -6.30
N CYS A 18 7.66 -5.08 -6.19
CA CYS A 18 6.27 -5.50 -6.02
C CYS A 18 5.62 -6.04 -7.30
N ARG A 19 6.20 -5.82 -8.49
CA ARG A 19 5.56 -6.15 -9.78
C ARG A 19 5.17 -7.63 -9.85
N THR A 20 6.04 -8.53 -9.41
CA THR A 20 5.78 -9.97 -9.43
C THR A 20 4.60 -10.34 -8.54
N TRP A 21 4.56 -9.82 -7.30
CA TRP A 21 3.44 -10.08 -6.39
C TRP A 21 2.12 -9.49 -6.90
N LEU A 22 2.17 -8.32 -7.54
CA LEU A 22 1.00 -7.73 -8.18
C LEU A 22 0.46 -8.60 -9.31
N VAL A 23 1.31 -9.01 -10.26
CA VAL A 23 0.88 -9.82 -11.42
C VAL A 23 0.31 -11.18 -10.98
N LYS A 24 0.91 -11.80 -9.97
CA LYS A 24 0.45 -13.08 -9.43
C LYS A 24 -0.77 -12.97 -8.50
N GLY A 25 -1.22 -11.76 -8.19
CA GLY A 25 -2.28 -11.53 -7.21
C GLY A 25 -1.90 -11.89 -5.77
N GLU A 26 -0.60 -11.95 -5.47
CA GLU A 26 -0.04 -12.28 -4.16
C GLU A 26 0.09 -11.04 -3.25
N LEU A 27 0.03 -9.82 -3.78
CA LEU A 27 0.10 -8.60 -2.97
C LEU A 27 -1.27 -8.27 -2.37
N GLU A 28 -1.42 -8.36 -1.05
CA GLU A 28 -2.65 -7.97 -0.34
C GLU A 28 -2.69 -6.47 -0.06
N LYS A 29 -1.57 -5.92 0.44
CA LYS A 29 -1.46 -4.50 0.81
C LYS A 29 -0.07 -3.96 0.52
N LEU A 30 -0.03 -2.74 0.01
CA LEU A 30 1.17 -1.90 -0.01
C LEU A 30 0.94 -0.72 0.95
N CYS A 31 1.74 -0.66 2.00
CA CYS A 31 1.60 0.31 3.07
C CYS A 31 2.75 1.32 3.02
N VAL A 32 2.42 2.62 2.91
CA VAL A 32 3.38 3.71 3.12
C VAL A 32 3.22 4.22 4.55
N VAL A 33 4.16 3.85 5.40
CA VAL A 33 4.16 4.15 6.83
C VAL A 33 4.95 5.43 7.08
N LEU A 34 4.31 6.44 7.63
CA LEU A 34 4.94 7.69 8.04
C LEU A 34 5.43 7.59 9.48
N LEU A 35 6.69 7.95 9.71
CA LEU A 35 7.37 7.81 10.99
C LEU A 35 7.72 9.16 11.59
N SER A 36 7.52 9.32 12.90
CA SER A 36 8.03 10.45 13.65
C SER A 36 9.56 10.40 13.75
N LYS A 37 10.16 11.46 14.32
CA LYS A 37 11.60 11.51 14.58
C LYS A 37 12.08 10.36 15.50
N ASP A 38 11.21 9.89 16.39
CA ASP A 38 11.49 8.80 17.32
C ASP A 38 11.23 7.41 16.72
N GLY A 39 10.90 7.34 15.43
CA GLY A 39 10.63 6.08 14.72
C GLY A 39 9.23 5.49 14.98
N ARG A 40 8.32 6.24 15.60
CA ARG A 40 6.94 5.78 15.86
C ARG A 40 6.05 6.00 14.63
N THR A 41 5.18 5.04 14.34
CA THR A 41 4.14 5.18 13.31
C THR A 41 3.20 6.33 13.65
N THR A 42 3.05 7.27 12.72
CA THR A 42 2.14 8.42 12.84
C THR A 42 0.87 8.17 12.03
N GLU A 43 1.04 7.86 10.74
CA GLU A 43 -0.03 7.53 9.82
C GLU A 43 0.46 6.46 8.84
N THR A 44 -0.44 5.63 8.34
CA THR A 44 -0.15 4.70 7.26
C THR A 44 -1.13 4.94 6.12
N LEU A 45 -0.63 5.22 4.92
CA LEU A 45 -1.43 5.10 3.71
C LEU A 45 -1.43 3.64 3.29
N VAL A 46 -2.60 3.02 3.22
CA VAL A 46 -2.77 1.66 2.75
C VAL A 46 -3.35 1.66 1.34
N ILE A 47 -2.69 0.92 0.47
CA ILE A 47 -3.11 0.63 -0.89
C ILE A 47 -3.39 -0.87 -0.94
N GLU A 48 -4.66 -1.23 -1.01
CA GLU A 48 -5.12 -2.62 -1.02
C GLU A 48 -5.63 -2.98 -2.43
N PRO A 49 -4.77 -3.57 -3.27
CA PRO A 49 -5.18 -4.11 -4.55
C PRO A 49 -5.94 -5.44 -4.35
N GLY A 50 -6.99 -5.63 -5.14
CA GLY A 50 -7.67 -6.91 -5.27
C GLY A 50 -7.87 -7.19 -6.75
N TRP A 51 -7.45 -8.36 -7.20
CA TRP A 51 -7.65 -8.77 -8.58
C TRP A 51 -8.95 -9.57 -8.68
N SER A 52 -9.76 -9.29 -9.70
CA SER A 52 -10.94 -10.11 -9.97
C SER A 52 -10.58 -11.42 -10.66
N GLU A 53 -9.45 -11.46 -11.38
CA GLU A 53 -8.91 -12.62 -12.08
C GLU A 53 -7.36 -12.62 -12.00
N THR A 54 -6.72 -13.79 -11.94
CA THR A 54 -5.25 -13.90 -11.99
C THR A 54 -4.75 -13.59 -13.40
N PHE A 55 -3.89 -12.58 -13.54
CA PHE A 55 -3.22 -12.30 -14.82
C PHE A 55 -2.10 -13.32 -15.05
N THR A 56 -2.33 -14.30 -15.92
CA THR A 56 -1.23 -15.10 -16.47
C THR A 56 -0.58 -14.31 -17.59
N GLU A 57 0.71 -13.96 -17.44
CA GLU A 57 1.55 -13.53 -18.58
C GLU A 57 1.74 -14.75 -19.52
N GLU A 58 0.69 -15.18 -20.23
CA GLU A 58 0.82 -16.17 -21.29
C GLU A 58 1.51 -15.51 -22.49
N ALA A 59 2.78 -15.86 -22.70
CA ALA A 59 3.53 -15.50 -23.88
C ALA A 59 2.84 -16.07 -25.13
N GLY A 60 2.03 -15.26 -25.81
CA GLY A 60 1.58 -15.55 -27.17
C GLY A 60 0.12 -15.23 -27.52
N ASN A 61 -0.72 -14.84 -26.57
CA ASN A 61 -2.09 -14.40 -26.89
C ASN A 61 -2.22 -12.88 -26.72
N GLU A 62 -1.90 -12.16 -27.80
CA GLU A 62 -2.40 -10.80 -28.05
C GLU A 62 -3.90 -10.81 -28.37
N GLU A 63 -4.71 -11.63 -27.70
CA GLU A 63 -6.13 -11.30 -27.61
C GLU A 63 -6.23 -10.16 -26.61
N ASP A 64 -6.30 -8.94 -27.16
CA ASP A 64 -6.66 -7.70 -26.49
C ASP A 64 -7.76 -7.98 -25.44
N TYR A 65 -7.37 -8.26 -24.21
CA TYR A 65 -8.17 -7.84 -23.07
C TYR A 65 -8.31 -6.33 -23.28
N ARG A 66 -9.45 -5.90 -23.83
CA ARG A 66 -9.81 -4.49 -24.00
C ARG A 66 -10.02 -3.93 -22.61
N LEU A 67 -8.91 -3.78 -21.89
CA LEU A 67 -8.86 -3.15 -20.61
C LEU A 67 -9.51 -1.78 -20.81
N PRO A 68 -10.45 -1.39 -19.94
CA PRO A 68 -11.06 -0.07 -20.01
C PRO A 68 -10.06 0.97 -19.50
N LEU A 69 -8.94 1.14 -20.23
CA LEU A 69 -7.78 1.92 -19.81
C LEU A 69 -8.14 3.37 -19.54
N VAL A 70 -9.04 3.94 -20.35
CA VAL A 70 -9.54 5.31 -20.16
C VAL A 70 -10.29 5.42 -18.83
N GLN A 71 -11.21 4.50 -18.55
CA GLN A 71 -11.99 4.50 -17.30
C GLN A 71 -11.11 4.20 -16.09
N LEU A 72 -10.12 3.32 -16.23
CA LEU A 72 -9.12 3.03 -15.20
C LEU A 72 -8.28 4.27 -14.91
N GLU A 73 -7.80 4.97 -15.94
CA GLU A 73 -7.03 6.20 -15.78
C GLU A 73 -7.86 7.30 -15.10
N GLU A 74 -9.13 7.46 -15.49
CA GLU A 74 -10.06 8.39 -14.85
C GLU A 74 -10.31 8.05 -13.38
N ALA A 75 -10.52 6.77 -13.07
CA ALA A 75 -10.73 6.32 -11.69
C ALA A 75 -9.47 6.52 -10.84
N LEU A 76 -8.29 6.21 -11.37
CA LEU A 76 -7.00 6.47 -10.72
C LEU A 76 -6.78 7.96 -10.50
N ARG A 77 -7.08 8.81 -11.49
CA ARG A 77 -7.00 10.27 -11.36
C ARG A 77 -7.93 10.79 -10.27
N ALA A 78 -9.16 10.28 -10.20
CA ALA A 78 -10.09 10.61 -9.13
C ALA A 78 -9.57 10.16 -7.74
N GLY A 79 -8.91 8.99 -7.67
CA GLY A 79 -8.23 8.52 -6.46
C GLY A 79 -7.10 9.44 -6.01
N MET A 80 -6.27 9.92 -6.96
CA MET A 80 -5.21 10.89 -6.67
C MET A 80 -5.77 12.21 -6.13
N VAL A 81 -6.88 12.71 -6.69
CA VAL A 81 -7.54 13.92 -6.19
C VAL A 81 -8.08 13.70 -4.77
N ALA A 82 -8.74 12.57 -4.52
CA ALA A 82 -9.24 12.22 -3.19
C ALA A 82 -8.12 12.13 -2.16
N LEU A 83 -6.97 11.56 -2.52
CA LEU A 83 -5.79 11.47 -1.64
C LEU A 83 -5.24 12.85 -1.27
N VAL A 84 -5.11 13.75 -2.25
CA VAL A 84 -4.67 15.13 -2.00
C VAL A 84 -5.66 15.87 -1.09
N ALA A 85 -6.96 15.70 -1.32
CA ALA A 85 -8.00 16.30 -0.47
C ALA A 85 -7.98 15.74 0.96
N ALA A 86 -7.82 14.42 1.12
CA ALA A 86 -7.72 13.78 2.43
C ALA A 86 -6.50 14.29 3.21
N ALA A 87 -5.35 14.45 2.54
CA ALA A 87 -4.16 15.02 3.16
C ALA A 87 -4.35 16.48 3.64
N ALA A 88 -5.13 17.28 2.90
CA ALA A 88 -5.46 18.65 3.31
C ALA A 88 -6.39 18.69 4.53
N SER A 89 -7.41 17.83 4.56
CA SER A 89 -8.36 17.72 5.69
C SER A 89 -7.73 17.12 6.95
N ASN A 90 -6.67 16.31 6.78
CA ASN A 90 -5.95 15.66 7.87
C ASN A 90 -4.89 16.54 8.55
N LYS A 91 -4.78 17.83 8.21
CA LYS A 91 -3.83 18.77 8.83
C LYS A 91 -4.20 19.24 10.25
N GLY A 92 -5.22 18.66 10.89
CA GLY A 92 -5.56 18.94 12.29
C GLY A 92 -4.36 18.72 13.22
N GLU A 93 -4.15 19.68 14.15
CA GLU A 93 -3.10 19.79 15.18
C GLU A 93 -1.92 18.80 15.10
N GLN A 94 -1.11 18.90 14.04
CA GLN A 94 0.21 18.27 14.04
C GLN A 94 1.09 19.03 15.03
N THR A 95 1.25 18.48 16.24
CA THR A 95 2.28 18.93 17.17
C THR A 95 3.67 18.65 16.57
N ALA A 96 4.68 19.43 16.97
CA ALA A 96 6.04 19.24 16.47
C ALA A 96 6.59 17.82 16.69
N SER A 97 6.07 17.09 17.69
CA SER A 97 6.42 15.69 17.97
C SER A 97 5.79 14.68 17.00
N ASN A 98 4.64 15.01 16.39
CA ASN A 98 3.88 14.11 15.53
C ASN A 98 4.06 14.39 14.03
N LYS A 99 4.95 15.30 13.67
CA LYS A 99 5.28 15.57 12.27
C LYS A 99 6.03 14.38 11.64
N PRO A 100 5.62 13.89 10.46
CA PRO A 100 6.38 12.90 9.72
C PRO A 100 7.81 13.37 9.45
N HIS A 101 8.78 12.54 9.83
CA HIS A 101 10.21 12.77 9.63
C HIS A 101 10.77 11.86 8.53
N THR A 102 10.37 10.60 8.53
CA THR A 102 10.77 9.61 7.51
C THR A 102 9.56 8.77 7.12
N PHE A 103 9.73 7.90 6.13
CA PHE A 103 8.71 6.92 5.75
C PHE A 103 9.34 5.58 5.45
N ARG A 104 8.53 4.52 5.50
CA ARG A 104 8.88 3.17 5.05
C ARG A 104 7.78 2.63 4.15
N ILE A 105 8.12 1.71 3.26
CA ILE A 105 7.17 0.96 2.45
C ILE A 105 7.18 -0.47 2.94
N LEU A 106 6.00 -1.00 3.28
CA LEU A 106 5.80 -2.39 3.67
C LEU A 106 4.87 -3.05 2.64
N ALA A 107 5.18 -4.29 2.28
CA ALA A 107 4.31 -5.13 1.45
C ALA A 107 3.78 -6.28 2.32
N GLN A 108 2.47 -6.46 2.32
CA GLN A 108 1.82 -7.63 2.88
C GLN A 108 1.43 -8.54 1.71
N THR A 109 1.93 -9.77 1.71
CA THR A 109 1.66 -10.76 0.68
C THR A 109 0.87 -11.94 1.23
N VAL A 110 0.11 -12.61 0.38
CA VAL A 110 -0.56 -13.87 0.71
C VAL A 110 0.52 -14.93 0.99
N GLU A 111 0.55 -15.47 2.20
CA GLU A 111 1.36 -16.65 2.50
C GLU A 111 0.52 -17.92 2.28
N ASP A 112 0.79 -18.69 1.21
CA ASP A 112 0.26 -20.05 1.10
C ASP A 112 1.15 -21.02 1.91
N ALA A 113 0.61 -21.52 3.03
CA ALA A 113 1.27 -22.50 3.89
C ALA A 113 1.59 -23.85 3.19
N THR A 114 0.97 -24.11 2.03
CA THR A 114 1.14 -25.34 1.25
C THR A 114 2.11 -25.19 0.08
N CYS A 115 2.49 -23.96 -0.28
CA CYS A 115 3.36 -23.66 -1.41
C CYS A 115 4.68 -23.03 -0.94
N ARG A 116 5.77 -23.82 -0.92
CA ARG A 116 7.13 -23.28 -0.70
C ARG A 116 7.56 -22.22 -1.74
N GLY A 117 6.79 -22.03 -2.82
CA GLY A 117 7.02 -21.02 -3.85
C GLY A 117 6.40 -19.64 -3.56
N THR A 118 5.49 -19.53 -2.58
CA THR A 118 4.96 -18.24 -2.07
C THR A 118 5.72 -17.75 -0.84
N ALA A 119 6.52 -18.63 -0.21
CA ALA A 119 7.56 -18.17 0.69
C ALA A 119 8.50 -17.27 -0.13
N ILE A 120 8.78 -16.08 0.38
CA ILE A 120 9.76 -15.16 -0.20
C ILE A 120 11.07 -15.94 -0.39
N ASN A 121 11.34 -16.39 -1.61
CA ASN A 121 12.55 -17.10 -1.99
C ASN A 121 13.57 -16.04 -2.38
N ASP A 122 14.86 -16.30 -2.19
CA ASP A 122 15.92 -15.33 -2.59
C ASP A 122 15.82 -14.95 -4.08
N ASP A 123 15.17 -15.80 -4.90
CA ASP A 123 14.86 -15.55 -6.31
C ASP A 123 13.68 -14.58 -6.56
N THR A 124 12.72 -14.44 -5.62
CA THR A 124 11.59 -13.49 -5.71
C THR A 124 11.86 -12.18 -4.97
N VAL A 125 12.87 -12.15 -4.09
CA VAL A 125 13.46 -10.91 -3.57
C VAL A 125 14.32 -10.29 -4.65
N SER A 126 13.71 -9.45 -5.49
CA SER A 126 14.47 -8.35 -6.08
C SER A 126 15.22 -7.63 -4.93
N ASN A 127 16.49 -7.23 -5.15
CA ASN A 127 17.51 -6.70 -4.20
C ASN A 127 17.09 -5.60 -3.19
N SER A 128 15.80 -5.29 -3.10
CA SER A 128 15.19 -4.15 -2.41
C SER A 128 14.31 -4.54 -1.22
N TRP A 129 13.88 -5.80 -1.11
CA TRP A 129 12.95 -6.23 -0.05
C TRP A 129 13.65 -7.10 0.99
N VAL A 130 13.25 -6.94 2.25
CA VAL A 130 13.67 -7.80 3.36
C VAL A 130 12.44 -8.08 4.21
N LEU A 131 12.45 -9.21 4.93
CA LEU A 131 11.39 -9.51 5.88
C LEU A 131 11.30 -8.40 6.94
N ALA A 132 10.07 -7.97 7.21
CA ALA A 132 9.83 -6.92 8.18
C ALA A 132 10.19 -7.43 9.59
N ASP A 133 10.87 -6.58 10.37
CA ASP A 133 11.12 -6.84 11.79
C ASP A 133 9.79 -7.13 12.52
N PRO A 134 9.76 -8.06 13.50
CA PRO A 134 8.55 -8.39 14.26
C PRO A 134 7.81 -7.18 14.83
N PHE A 135 8.52 -6.08 15.16
CA PHE A 135 7.92 -4.82 15.56
C PHE A 135 6.86 -4.32 14.57
N TRP A 136 7.14 -4.40 13.25
CA TRP A 136 6.21 -3.95 12.22
C TRP A 136 5.01 -4.87 12.13
N CYS A 137 5.21 -6.18 12.25
CA CYS A 137 4.13 -7.16 12.25
C CYS A 137 3.16 -6.91 13.41
N GLU A 138 3.68 -6.64 14.62
CA GLU A 138 2.86 -6.30 15.78
C GLU A 138 2.19 -4.92 15.63
N ASP A 139 2.88 -3.93 15.04
CA ASP A 139 2.27 -2.62 14.78
C ASP A 139 1.11 -2.69 13.77
N GLN A 140 1.14 -3.63 12.81
CA GLN A 140 0.01 -3.88 11.90
C GLN A 140 -1.19 -4.53 12.58
N LYS A 141 -1.00 -5.27 13.69
CA LYS A 141 -2.08 -5.92 14.44
C LYS A 141 -2.82 -4.98 15.41
N LYS A 142 -2.23 -3.83 15.73
CA LYS A 142 -2.85 -2.85 16.64
C LYS A 142 -4.14 -2.29 16.03
N GLN A 143 -5.11 -2.00 16.90
CA GLN A 143 -6.32 -1.31 16.48
C GLN A 143 -5.98 0.12 16.03
N LYS A 144 -6.41 0.48 14.82
CA LYS A 144 -6.18 1.79 14.20
C LYS A 144 -7.50 2.33 13.68
N GLY A 145 -7.67 3.65 13.75
CA GLY A 145 -8.77 4.34 13.09
C GLY A 145 -8.57 4.31 11.58
N ILE A 146 -9.57 3.84 10.84
CA ILE A 146 -9.54 3.76 9.38
C ILE A 146 -10.28 4.96 8.80
N PHE A 147 -9.60 5.71 7.95
CA PHE A 147 -10.13 6.86 7.23
C PHE A 147 -10.16 6.53 5.73
N PRO A 148 -11.33 6.15 5.18
CA PRO A 148 -11.43 5.78 3.77
C PRO A 148 -11.14 6.99 2.88
N VAL A 149 -10.30 6.80 1.86
CA VAL A 149 -9.96 7.84 0.88
C VAL A 149 -10.73 7.61 -0.41
N LYS A 150 -10.58 6.43 -1.01
CA LYS A 150 -11.24 6.07 -2.26
C LYS A 150 -11.31 4.56 -2.41
N SER A 151 -12.42 4.06 -2.96
CA SER A 151 -12.47 2.74 -3.56
C SER A 151 -12.64 2.90 -5.06
N ILE A 152 -11.84 2.16 -5.82
CA ILE A 152 -11.93 2.02 -7.27
C ILE A 152 -12.35 0.59 -7.52
N HIS A 153 -13.58 0.41 -7.95
CA HIS A 153 -14.11 -0.87 -8.38
C HIS A 153 -15.20 -0.60 -9.42
N ALA A 154 -15.25 -1.45 -10.43
CA ALA A 154 -16.36 -1.55 -11.37
C ALA A 154 -16.39 -2.98 -11.88
N ASP A 155 -17.57 -3.51 -12.20
CA ASP A 155 -17.71 -4.90 -12.66
C ASP A 155 -16.90 -5.19 -13.94
N ALA A 156 -16.62 -4.15 -14.73
CA ALA A 156 -15.80 -4.22 -15.94
C ALA A 156 -14.28 -4.07 -15.68
N PHE A 157 -13.86 -3.78 -14.45
CA PHE A 157 -12.45 -3.58 -14.13
C PHE A 157 -11.83 -4.89 -13.63
N PRO A 158 -10.65 -5.28 -14.14
CA PRO A 158 -9.97 -6.48 -13.66
C PRO A 158 -9.31 -6.27 -12.28
N ILE A 159 -9.28 -5.02 -11.81
CA ILE A 159 -8.66 -4.59 -10.58
C ILE A 159 -9.64 -3.78 -9.73
N ARG A 160 -9.73 -4.16 -8.46
CA ARG A 160 -10.25 -3.38 -7.37
C ARG A 160 -9.09 -2.74 -6.62
N LEU A 161 -9.22 -1.48 -6.24
CA LEU A 161 -8.23 -0.78 -5.43
C LEU A 161 -8.92 -0.03 -4.30
N ASN A 162 -8.58 -0.35 -3.06
CA ASN A 162 -8.99 0.44 -1.90
C ASN A 162 -7.79 1.28 -1.42
N LEU A 163 -8.06 2.57 -1.19
CA LEU A 163 -7.13 3.54 -0.64
C LEU A 163 -7.72 4.06 0.67
N TYR A 164 -6.98 3.94 1.76
CA TYR A 164 -7.40 4.44 3.06
C TYR A 164 -6.19 4.81 3.92
N ILE A 165 -6.41 5.64 4.92
CA ILE A 165 -5.39 6.05 5.89
C ILE A 165 -5.69 5.40 7.22
N GLU A 166 -4.70 4.74 7.82
CA GLU A 166 -4.76 4.27 9.19
C GLU A 166 -4.06 5.27 10.11
N LYS A 167 -4.68 5.59 11.24
CA LYS A 167 -4.06 6.39 12.30
C LYS A 167 -4.14 5.63 13.62
N GLN A 168 -3.11 5.73 14.44
CA GLN A 168 -3.20 5.23 15.81
C GLN A 168 -4.26 6.03 16.57
N GLU A 169 -5.18 5.34 17.26
CA GLU A 169 -6.06 6.02 18.20
C GLU A 169 -5.21 6.56 19.36
N PRO A 170 -5.43 7.81 19.82
CA PRO A 170 -4.76 8.31 21.00
C PRO A 170 -5.16 7.47 22.23
N GLU A 171 -4.19 7.15 23.09
CA GLU A 171 -4.41 6.33 24.32
C GLU A 171 -5.56 6.83 25.20
N SER A 172 -5.92 8.13 25.12
CA SER A 172 -7.05 8.69 25.86
C SER A 172 -8.42 8.13 25.43
N ALA A 173 -8.57 7.69 24.18
CA ALA A 173 -9.82 7.11 23.69
C ALA A 173 -10.04 5.64 24.11
N MET A 174 -9.00 4.97 24.62
CA MET A 174 -9.10 3.61 25.17
C MET A 174 -9.60 3.59 26.62
N ILE A 175 -9.45 4.68 27.37
CA ILE A 175 -9.90 4.76 28.77
C ILE A 175 -11.43 4.92 28.85
N ASP A 176 -12.06 5.55 27.86
CA ASP A 176 -13.51 5.80 27.84
C ASP A 176 -14.36 4.60 27.35
N LYS A 177 -13.72 3.46 27.03
CA LYS A 177 -14.40 2.22 26.57
C LYS A 177 -14.34 1.06 27.57
N LEU A 178 -13.84 1.29 28.78
CA LEU A 178 -13.86 0.35 29.91
C LEU A 178 -14.88 0.78 30.96
#